data_AF-A0A164PFQ9-F1
#
_entry.id   AF-A0A164PFQ9-F1
#
_cell.length_a   1.000
_cell.length_b   1.000
_cell.length_c   1.000
_cell.angle_alpha   90.00
_cell.angle_beta   90.00
_cell.angle_gamma   90.00
#
_symmetry.space_group_name_H-M   'P 1'
#
loop_
_entity.id
_entity.type
_entity.pdbx_description
1 polymer ?
#
loop_
_entity_poly.entity_id
_entity_poly.type
_entity_poly.pdbx_seq_one_letter_code
_entity_poly.pdbx_strand_id
1 'polypeptide(L)'
;MSAAVRYFVRVTGRLKGWKLSGITHPHIRVVQAFPFVPFDDLPPRAPLEYMPVARHATEIPVRKGIMGGYGNVEAEVFLPAVECFPLFTDIPITVHVKCFSKEMPHSHGANSSHFTFPLPPSTPNAVELDLIRTCHYDISEHSSNLGSVGGFGKMHPATNGPASHIQTDIGPPTWLQHHGLKHEGRWWQEVTFRSNIVFRCSPTFGIPKLRITAR
;
A
#
# COMPACT_ATOMS: atom_id res chain seq x y z
N MET A 1 -19.70 -3.82 13.49
CA MET A 1 -20.13 -2.44 13.83
C MET A 1 -19.60 -1.51 12.76
N SER A 2 -20.37 -0.51 12.30
CA SER A 2 -19.96 0.44 11.26
C SER A 2 -20.02 1.86 11.83
N ALA A 3 -19.01 2.67 11.58
CA ALA A 3 -18.93 4.07 11.98
C ALA A 3 -18.59 4.93 10.75
N ALA A 4 -19.19 6.12 10.65
CA ALA A 4 -18.94 7.04 9.56
C ALA A 4 -18.97 8.49 10.05
N VAL A 5 -18.06 9.31 9.52
CA VAL A 5 -18.09 10.77 9.68
C VAL A 5 -18.90 11.33 8.52
N ARG A 6 -19.92 12.12 8.85
CA ARG A 6 -20.83 12.71 7.85
C ARG A 6 -20.92 14.21 8.06
N TYR A 7 -20.76 14.95 6.98
CA TYR A 7 -21.07 16.36 6.93
C TYR A 7 -22.54 16.52 6.54
N PHE A 8 -23.24 17.45 7.20
CA PHE A 8 -24.65 17.73 6.90
C PHE A 8 -24.93 19.22 7.02
N VAL A 9 -25.84 19.71 6.19
CA VAL A 9 -26.46 21.02 6.38
C VAL A 9 -27.71 20.82 7.24
N ARG A 10 -27.81 21.61 8.32
CA ARG A 10 -29.01 21.65 9.17
C ARG A 10 -29.67 23.02 9.04
N VAL A 11 -30.88 23.05 8.49
CA VAL A 11 -31.75 24.23 8.49
C VAL A 11 -32.77 24.07 9.61
N THR A 12 -32.85 25.05 10.50
CA THR A 12 -33.83 25.06 11.60
C THR A 12 -34.70 26.31 11.52
N GLY A 13 -35.99 26.13 11.21
CA GLY A 13 -36.99 27.20 11.27
C GLY A 13 -37.53 27.36 12.68
N ARG A 14 -37.41 28.57 13.25
CA ARG A 14 -38.07 28.94 14.50
C ARG A 14 -39.33 29.75 14.18
N LEU A 15 -40.49 29.13 14.32
CA LEU A 15 -41.77 29.85 14.31
C LEU A 15 -41.90 30.65 15.61
N LYS A 16 -41.73 31.98 15.53
CA LYS A 16 -42.12 32.90 16.60
C LYS A 16 -43.57 33.32 16.35
N GLY A 17 -44.48 33.00 17.27
CA GLY A 17 -45.75 33.72 17.40
C GLY A 17 -47.05 33.00 17.04
N TRP A 18 -47.06 31.74 16.58
CA TRP A 18 -48.33 31.03 16.33
C TRP A 18 -48.64 30.02 17.44
N LYS A 19 -49.34 30.49 18.49
CA LYS A 19 -50.05 29.62 19.44
C LYS A 19 -51.46 29.38 18.90
N LEU A 20 -51.62 28.44 17.96
CA LEU A 20 -52.92 27.84 17.71
C LEU A 20 -53.05 26.60 18.61
N SER A 21 -53.97 26.68 19.57
CA SER A 21 -54.56 25.56 20.31
C SER A 21 -53.59 24.49 20.88
N GLY A 22 -52.72 24.87 21.82
CA GLY A 22 -52.10 23.91 22.75
C GLY A 22 -51.12 22.88 22.16
N ILE A 23 -50.84 22.91 20.86
CA ILE A 23 -49.92 22.00 20.19
C ILE A 23 -48.69 22.80 19.74
N THR A 24 -47.56 22.56 20.41
CA THR A 24 -46.27 23.13 20.01
C THR A 24 -45.86 22.51 18.67
N HIS A 25 -45.95 23.25 17.57
CA HIS A 25 -45.43 22.76 16.29
C HIS A 25 -43.91 22.55 16.41
N PRO A 26 -43.39 21.37 16.05
CA PRO A 26 -41.95 21.13 16.10
C PRO A 26 -41.25 22.11 15.16
N HIS A 27 -40.11 22.65 15.60
CA HIS A 27 -39.21 23.43 14.75
C HIS A 27 -39.02 22.71 13.40
N ILE A 28 -39.21 23.42 12.27
CA ILE A 28 -38.89 22.86 10.96
C ILE A 28 -37.41 22.49 10.99
N ARG A 29 -37.10 21.20 10.84
CA ARG A 29 -35.74 20.69 10.83
C ARG A 29 -35.53 19.97 9.51
N VAL A 30 -34.68 20.54 8.65
CA VAL A 30 -34.18 19.86 7.46
C VAL A 30 -32.72 19.53 7.71
N VAL A 31 -32.37 18.25 7.61
CA VAL A 31 -31.00 17.76 7.75
C VAL A 31 -30.66 17.03 6.45
N GLN A 32 -29.74 17.58 5.68
CA GLN A 32 -29.25 16.96 4.44
C GLN A 32 -27.79 16.62 4.61
N ALA A 33 -27.47 15.33 4.64
CA ALA A 33 -26.08 14.87 4.59
C ALA A 33 -25.53 15.00 3.17
N PHE A 34 -24.23 15.31 3.06
CA PHE A 34 -23.53 15.39 1.78
C PHE A 34 -22.11 14.83 1.91
N PRO A 35 -21.55 14.24 0.84
CA PRO A 35 -20.16 13.84 0.81
C PRO A 35 -19.28 15.09 0.81
N PHE A 36 -18.30 15.12 1.71
CA PHE A 36 -17.29 16.17 1.75
C PHE A 36 -15.94 15.51 1.98
N VAL A 37 -15.02 15.78 1.07
CA VAL A 37 -13.60 15.46 1.24
C VAL A 37 -12.98 16.76 1.74
N PRO A 38 -12.45 16.80 2.98
CA PRO A 38 -11.70 17.95 3.48
C PRO A 38 -10.66 18.37 2.45
N PHE A 39 -10.51 19.68 2.26
CA PHE A 39 -9.38 20.19 1.51
C PHE A 39 -8.11 19.80 2.27
N ASP A 40 -7.15 19.20 1.57
CA ASP A 40 -5.79 19.15 2.06
C ASP A 40 -5.29 20.60 2.01
N ASP A 41 -5.16 21.26 3.17
CA ASP A 41 -4.58 22.61 3.30
C ASP A 41 -3.05 22.61 3.04
N LEU A 42 -2.53 21.55 2.42
CA LEU A 42 -1.13 21.39 2.13
C LEU A 42 -0.77 22.29 0.93
N PRO A 43 0.34 23.03 1.00
CA PRO A 43 0.77 23.88 -0.10
C PRO A 43 0.92 23.06 -1.39
N PRO A 44 0.81 23.69 -2.57
CA PRO A 44 0.99 22.99 -3.85
C PRO A 44 2.32 22.24 -3.81
N ARG A 45 2.24 20.91 -3.79
CA ARG A 45 3.41 20.06 -3.73
C ARG A 45 4.10 20.12 -5.09
N ALA A 46 5.43 20.17 -5.08
CA ALA A 46 6.17 19.91 -6.30
C ALA A 46 5.75 18.52 -6.84
N PRO A 47 5.75 18.32 -8.17
CA PRO A 47 5.36 17.05 -8.77
C PRO A 47 6.08 15.87 -8.11
N LEU A 48 5.37 14.75 -7.93
CA LEU A 48 5.89 13.57 -7.21
C LEU A 48 7.21 13.03 -7.80
N GLU A 49 7.45 13.26 -9.10
CA GLU A 49 8.68 12.95 -9.82
C GLU A 49 9.93 13.69 -9.32
N TYR A 50 9.77 14.85 -8.66
CA TYR A 50 10.88 15.63 -8.10
C TYR A 50 11.05 15.41 -6.59
N MET A 51 10.20 14.60 -5.97
CA MET A 51 10.33 14.30 -4.54
C MET A 51 11.53 13.37 -4.32
N PRO A 52 12.21 13.48 -3.16
CA PRO A 52 13.15 12.45 -2.75
C PRO A 52 12.47 11.07 -2.74
N VAL A 53 13.24 10.01 -2.96
CA VAL A 53 12.71 8.65 -2.96
C VAL A 53 12.90 8.02 -1.57
N ALA A 54 11.82 7.56 -0.96
CA ALA A 54 11.84 6.73 0.24
C ALA A 54 12.06 5.27 -0.15
N ARG A 55 12.90 4.56 0.61
CA ARG A 55 13.19 3.12 0.47
C ARG A 55 12.67 2.38 1.68
N HIS A 56 11.84 1.38 1.45
CA HIS A 56 11.38 0.43 2.46
C HIS A 56 11.91 -0.95 2.10
N ALA A 57 12.75 -1.55 2.94
CA ALA A 57 13.41 -2.82 2.65
C ALA A 57 13.09 -3.85 3.74
N THR A 58 12.96 -5.11 3.33
CA THR A 58 12.84 -6.26 4.21
C THR A 58 13.68 -7.41 3.68
N GLU A 59 14.16 -8.24 4.59
CA GLU A 59 14.97 -9.42 4.29
C GLU A 59 14.38 -10.61 5.03
N ILE A 60 14.13 -11.71 4.31
CA ILE A 60 13.47 -12.88 4.87
C ILE A 60 14.23 -14.15 4.44
N PRO A 61 14.73 -14.96 5.41
CA PRO A 61 15.26 -16.27 5.10
C PRO A 61 14.12 -17.21 4.70
N VAL A 62 14.32 -17.94 3.60
CA VAL A 62 13.31 -18.84 3.03
C VAL A 62 13.84 -20.26 2.94
N ARG A 63 13.02 -21.25 3.30
CA ARG A 63 13.42 -22.66 3.33
C ARG A 63 12.82 -23.46 2.18
N LYS A 64 13.63 -24.28 1.53
CA LYS A 64 13.15 -25.21 0.49
C LYS A 64 12.56 -26.49 1.11
N GLY A 65 11.27 -26.48 1.43
CA GLY A 65 10.58 -27.64 2.04
C GLY A 65 11.06 -27.97 3.46
N ILE A 66 10.69 -29.14 3.98
CA ILE A 66 10.90 -29.51 5.40
C ILE A 66 12.35 -29.93 5.71
N MET A 67 13.17 -30.24 4.69
CA MET A 67 14.57 -30.68 4.87
C MET A 67 15.58 -29.94 3.98
N GLY A 68 15.16 -28.96 3.17
CA GLY A 68 16.09 -28.21 2.34
C GLY A 68 16.84 -27.11 3.07
N GLY A 69 17.87 -26.59 2.39
CA GLY A 69 18.66 -25.45 2.85
C GLY A 69 17.88 -24.14 2.82
N TYR A 70 18.43 -23.13 3.50
CA TYR A 70 17.90 -21.77 3.52
C TYR A 70 18.50 -20.94 2.39
N GLY A 71 17.64 -20.29 1.61
CA GLY A 71 18.03 -19.15 0.81
C GLY A 71 17.56 -17.86 1.49
N ASN A 72 17.70 -16.74 0.78
CA ASN A 72 17.30 -15.44 1.27
C ASN A 72 16.50 -14.69 0.21
N VAL A 73 15.52 -13.90 0.63
CA VAL A 73 14.79 -12.97 -0.23
C VAL A 73 14.91 -11.59 0.37
N GLU A 74 15.42 -10.65 -0.41
CA GLU A 74 15.40 -9.23 -0.09
C GLU A 74 14.33 -8.58 -0.98
N ALA A 75 13.42 -7.83 -0.37
CA ALA A 75 12.41 -7.08 -1.09
C ALA A 75 12.48 -5.61 -0.69
N GLU A 76 12.52 -4.73 -1.68
CA GLU A 76 12.59 -3.30 -1.50
C GLU A 76 11.46 -2.63 -2.28
N VAL A 77 10.85 -1.62 -1.66
CA VAL A 77 9.84 -0.76 -2.27
C VAL A 77 10.34 0.67 -2.24
N PHE A 78 10.28 1.33 -3.39
CA PHE A 78 10.67 2.72 -3.57
C PHE A 78 9.45 3.55 -3.96
N LEU A 79 9.23 4.65 -3.24
CA LEU A 79 8.10 5.56 -3.40
C LEU A 79 8.55 7.01 -3.16
N PRO A 80 7.82 8.04 -3.65
CA PRO A 80 8.06 9.42 -3.24
C PRO A 80 7.99 9.59 -1.72
N ALA A 81 8.99 10.25 -1.15
CA ALA A 81 9.08 10.56 0.28
C ALA A 81 8.18 11.76 0.61
N VAL A 82 6.88 11.51 0.71
CA VAL A 82 5.86 12.50 1.07
C VAL A 82 5.10 12.06 2.31
N GLU A 83 4.65 13.02 3.13
CA GLU A 83 3.91 12.72 4.36
C GLU A 83 2.52 12.14 4.10
N CYS A 84 1.92 12.50 2.97
CA CYS A 84 0.63 11.96 2.52
C CYS A 84 0.66 11.89 1.00
N PHE A 85 0.08 10.85 0.40
CA PHE A 85 -0.03 10.77 -1.05
C PHE A 85 -1.31 11.44 -1.55
N PRO A 86 -1.25 12.22 -2.64
CA PRO A 86 -2.46 12.82 -3.23
C PRO A 86 -3.39 11.74 -3.79
N LEU A 87 -4.70 11.99 -3.69
CA LEU A 87 -5.71 11.16 -4.35
C LEU A 87 -5.70 11.40 -5.86
N PHE A 88 -6.14 10.39 -6.61
CA PHE A 88 -6.34 10.47 -8.07
C PHE A 88 -5.12 10.92 -8.88
N THR A 89 -3.93 10.81 -8.30
CA THR A 89 -2.65 11.16 -8.91
C THR A 89 -1.84 9.88 -9.10
N ASP A 90 -1.10 9.78 -10.20
CA ASP A 90 -0.16 8.68 -10.42
C ASP A 90 1.03 8.81 -9.47
N ILE A 91 1.21 7.80 -8.61
CA ILE A 91 2.29 7.70 -7.64
C ILE A 91 3.29 6.68 -8.17
N PRO A 92 4.50 7.08 -8.58
CA PRO A 92 5.48 6.13 -9.08
C PRO A 92 5.92 5.17 -7.96
N ILE A 93 5.92 3.88 -8.27
CA ILE A 93 6.41 2.83 -7.38
C ILE A 93 7.41 1.94 -8.12
N THR A 94 8.50 1.59 -7.42
CA THR A 94 9.39 0.51 -7.86
C THR A 94 9.41 -0.58 -6.80
N VAL A 95 9.18 -1.83 -7.21
CA VAL A 95 9.35 -3.03 -6.38
C VAL A 95 10.56 -3.78 -6.88
N HIS A 96 11.53 -4.00 -6.01
CA HIS A 96 12.78 -4.67 -6.31
C HIS A 96 12.91 -5.91 -5.45
N VAL A 97 13.10 -7.07 -6.07
CA VAL A 97 13.17 -8.36 -5.38
C VAL A 97 14.49 -9.03 -5.75
N LYS A 98 15.30 -9.35 -4.74
CA LYS A 98 16.49 -10.18 -4.88
C LYS A 98 16.29 -11.51 -4.21
N CYS A 99 16.61 -12.57 -4.91
CA CYS A 99 16.58 -13.92 -4.39
C CYS A 99 17.99 -14.47 -4.39
N PHE A 100 18.39 -15.08 -3.29
CA PHE A 100 19.71 -15.64 -3.10
C PHE A 100 19.61 -17.11 -2.69
N SER A 101 20.36 -17.98 -3.37
CA SER A 101 20.43 -19.40 -3.02
C SER A 101 21.02 -19.62 -1.63
N LYS A 102 20.95 -20.86 -1.15
CA LYS A 102 21.86 -21.32 -0.10
C LYS A 102 23.33 -21.20 -0.56
N GLU A 103 24.24 -21.22 0.40
CA GLU A 103 25.66 -21.40 0.12
C GLU A 103 25.90 -22.75 -0.59
N MET A 104 26.81 -22.74 -1.56
CA MET A 104 27.17 -23.88 -2.38
C MET A 104 28.67 -23.92 -2.68
N PRO A 105 29.21 -25.10 -3.02
CA PRO A 105 30.58 -25.22 -3.46
C PRO A 105 30.86 -24.37 -4.70
N HIS A 106 32.10 -23.86 -4.80
CA HIS A 106 32.55 -23.04 -5.92
C HIS A 106 32.36 -23.72 -7.30
N SER A 107 32.41 -25.06 -7.35
CA SER A 107 32.12 -25.83 -8.58
C SER A 107 30.72 -25.56 -9.15
N HIS A 108 29.77 -25.12 -8.33
CA HIS A 108 28.42 -24.74 -8.77
C HIS A 108 28.35 -23.33 -9.35
N GLY A 109 29.39 -22.50 -9.21
CA GLY A 109 29.42 -21.12 -9.71
C GLY A 109 29.61 -20.99 -11.22
N ALA A 110 30.02 -22.07 -11.91
CA ALA A 110 30.17 -22.08 -13.36
C ALA A 110 28.84 -22.31 -14.12
N ASN A 111 27.80 -22.81 -13.44
CA ASN A 111 26.54 -23.17 -14.08
C ASN A 111 25.33 -22.68 -13.27
N SER A 112 24.60 -21.73 -13.82
CA SER A 112 23.42 -21.12 -13.20
C SER A 112 22.25 -22.10 -13.02
N SER A 113 22.26 -23.28 -13.66
CA SER A 113 21.22 -24.29 -13.43
C SER A 113 21.21 -24.84 -11.99
N HIS A 114 22.28 -24.60 -11.22
CA HIS A 114 22.31 -24.90 -9.79
C HIS A 114 21.48 -23.91 -8.95
N PHE A 115 21.16 -22.73 -9.49
CA PHE A 115 20.26 -21.78 -8.85
C PHE A 115 18.81 -22.21 -9.04
N THR A 116 18.31 -23.01 -8.09
CA THR A 116 16.95 -23.58 -8.18
C THR A 116 15.97 -23.04 -7.15
N PHE A 117 16.46 -22.29 -6.15
CA PHE A 117 15.63 -21.76 -5.07
C PHE A 117 16.39 -20.76 -4.18
N PRO A 118 15.72 -19.73 -3.64
CA PRO A 118 14.46 -19.16 -4.15
C PRO A 118 14.71 -18.56 -5.53
N LEU A 119 13.69 -18.57 -6.39
CA LEU A 119 13.73 -17.85 -7.66
C LEU A 119 12.92 -16.56 -7.51
N PRO A 120 13.38 -15.43 -8.06
CA PRO A 120 12.60 -14.20 -7.99
C PRO A 120 11.34 -14.32 -8.87
N PRO A 121 10.26 -13.59 -8.55
CA PRO A 121 9.07 -13.55 -9.38
C PRO A 121 9.43 -12.99 -10.76
N SER A 122 9.10 -13.70 -11.84
CA SER A 122 9.40 -13.28 -13.22
C SER A 122 8.25 -12.54 -13.89
N THR A 123 7.08 -12.44 -13.23
CA THR A 123 5.90 -11.76 -13.77
C THR A 123 5.23 -10.92 -12.69
N PRO A 124 4.60 -9.80 -13.04
CA PRO A 124 3.90 -8.95 -12.06
C PRO A 124 2.77 -9.68 -11.32
N ASN A 125 2.15 -10.68 -11.93
CA ASN A 125 1.07 -11.47 -11.33
C ASN A 125 1.53 -12.34 -10.16
N ALA A 126 2.85 -12.56 -10.02
CA ALA A 126 3.45 -13.29 -8.91
C ALA A 126 3.79 -12.38 -7.71
N VAL A 127 3.55 -11.08 -7.83
CA VAL A 127 3.73 -10.09 -6.76
C VAL A 127 2.35 -9.55 -6.39
N GLU A 128 2.03 -9.51 -5.11
CA GLU A 128 0.81 -8.90 -4.59
C GLU A 128 1.18 -7.60 -3.87
N LEU A 129 0.52 -6.50 -4.25
CA LEU A 129 0.67 -5.21 -3.61
C LEU A 129 -0.72 -4.70 -3.26
N ASP A 130 -1.09 -4.81 -2.00
CA ASP A 130 -2.42 -4.49 -1.52
C ASP A 130 -2.46 -3.17 -0.75
N LEU A 131 -3.52 -2.40 -0.97
CA LEU A 131 -3.81 -1.23 -0.16
C LEU A 131 -4.61 -1.64 1.07
N ILE A 132 -3.96 -1.61 2.23
CA ILE A 132 -4.63 -1.85 3.52
C ILE A 132 -5.01 -0.53 4.16
N ARG A 133 -6.29 -0.41 4.54
CA ARG A 133 -6.80 0.72 5.32
C ARG A 133 -7.06 0.28 6.75
N THR A 134 -6.32 0.86 7.68
CA THR A 134 -6.49 0.64 9.12
C THR A 134 -7.13 1.85 9.78
N CYS A 135 -8.28 1.63 10.42
CA CYS A 135 -9.01 2.65 11.17
C CYS A 135 -8.91 2.31 12.66
N HIS A 136 -8.33 3.22 13.45
CA HIS A 136 -8.33 3.11 14.90
C HIS A 136 -9.50 3.89 15.50
N TYR A 137 -10.22 3.25 16.43
CA TYR A 137 -11.24 3.87 17.28
C TYR A 137 -10.96 3.49 18.73
N ASP A 138 -11.52 4.23 19.70
CA ASP A 138 -11.18 4.13 21.13
C ASP A 138 -11.24 2.73 21.74
N ILE A 139 -11.97 1.84 21.09
CA ILE A 139 -12.42 0.59 21.65
C ILE A 139 -12.04 -0.60 20.74
N SER A 140 -11.51 -0.36 19.53
CA SER A 140 -10.88 -1.38 18.69
C SER A 140 -10.19 -0.80 17.45
N GLU A 141 -9.53 -1.67 16.71
CA GLU A 141 -8.97 -1.41 15.40
C GLU A 141 -9.76 -2.18 14.35
N HIS A 142 -9.99 -1.56 13.19
CA HIS A 142 -10.55 -2.24 12.04
C HIS A 142 -9.68 -2.02 10.81
N SER A 143 -9.10 -3.12 10.32
CA SER A 143 -8.34 -3.15 9.07
C SER A 143 -9.19 -3.74 7.95
N SER A 144 -9.18 -3.07 6.80
CA SER A 144 -9.88 -3.49 5.59
C SER A 144 -8.91 -3.49 4.41
N ASN A 145 -8.83 -4.61 3.68
CA ASN A 145 -8.09 -4.68 2.42
C ASN A 145 -8.93 -4.02 1.32
N LEU A 146 -8.39 -2.98 0.69
CA LEU A 146 -9.05 -2.23 -0.38
C LEU A 146 -8.76 -2.80 -1.78
N GLY A 147 -7.97 -3.88 -1.83
CA GLY A 147 -7.60 -4.60 -3.04
C GLY A 147 -6.19 -4.27 -3.52
N SER A 148 -5.78 -5.00 -4.56
CA SER A 148 -4.46 -4.84 -5.17
C SER A 148 -4.36 -3.53 -5.96
N VAL A 149 -3.17 -2.93 -5.92
CA VAL A 149 -2.85 -1.64 -6.55
C VAL A 149 -1.63 -1.77 -7.46
N GLY A 150 -1.40 -0.75 -8.30
CA GLY A 150 -0.23 -0.69 -9.18
C GLY A 150 -0.21 -1.73 -10.30
N GLY A 151 -1.34 -2.41 -10.56
CA GLY A 151 -1.45 -3.47 -11.57
C GLY A 151 -0.85 -4.81 -11.16
N PHE A 152 -0.41 -4.95 -9.91
CA PHE A 152 0.13 -6.19 -9.35
C PHE A 152 -0.99 -7.18 -8.98
N GLY A 153 -0.61 -8.44 -8.76
CA GLY A 153 -1.50 -9.51 -8.34
C GLY A 153 -2.24 -10.20 -9.49
N LYS A 154 -3.10 -11.17 -9.16
CA LYS A 154 -3.92 -11.86 -10.15
C LYS A 154 -5.00 -10.92 -10.68
N MET A 155 -5.28 -11.00 -11.98
CA MET A 155 -6.31 -10.20 -12.63
C MET A 155 -7.68 -10.44 -11.96
N HIS A 156 -8.19 -9.45 -11.24
CA HIS A 156 -9.51 -9.52 -10.60
C HIS A 156 -10.55 -8.77 -11.45
N PRO A 157 -11.73 -9.35 -11.74
CA PRO A 157 -12.73 -8.76 -12.65
C PRO A 157 -13.22 -7.37 -12.23
N ALA A 158 -13.14 -7.06 -10.93
CA ALA A 158 -13.67 -5.84 -10.34
C ALA A 158 -12.65 -4.68 -10.21
N THR A 159 -11.35 -4.91 -10.41
CA THR A 159 -10.31 -3.91 -10.07
C THR A 159 -9.29 -3.62 -11.15
N ASN A 160 -9.17 -4.41 -12.22
CA ASN A 160 -8.00 -4.30 -13.08
C ASN A 160 -8.33 -3.92 -14.54
N GLY A 161 -7.90 -2.71 -14.93
CA GLY A 161 -7.35 -2.53 -16.28
C GLY A 161 -6.08 -3.39 -16.43
N PRO A 162 -5.68 -3.74 -17.66
CA PRO A 162 -4.64 -4.74 -17.89
C PRO A 162 -3.28 -4.35 -17.27
N ALA A 163 -2.55 -5.35 -16.76
CA ALA A 163 -1.15 -5.29 -16.29
C ALA A 163 -0.14 -4.72 -17.32
N SER A 164 -0.63 -4.29 -18.49
CA SER A 164 0.04 -3.73 -19.65
C SER A 164 0.95 -2.51 -19.42
N HIS A 165 0.98 -1.93 -18.22
CA HIS A 165 1.79 -0.74 -17.91
C HIS A 165 2.94 -1.00 -16.93
N ILE A 166 3.14 -2.24 -16.46
CA ILE A 166 4.25 -2.56 -15.56
C ILE A 166 5.50 -2.87 -16.37
N GLN A 167 6.53 -2.05 -16.22
CA GLN A 167 7.85 -2.36 -16.77
C GLN A 167 8.55 -3.36 -15.84
N THR A 168 8.89 -4.53 -16.37
CA THR A 168 9.62 -5.57 -15.65
C THR A 168 11.02 -5.72 -16.22
N ASP A 169 12.02 -5.68 -15.36
CA ASP A 169 13.42 -5.89 -15.68
C ASP A 169 13.96 -7.06 -14.87
N ILE A 170 14.52 -8.06 -15.53
CA ILE A 170 14.99 -9.31 -14.93
C ILE A 170 16.50 -9.39 -15.14
N GLY A 171 17.25 -9.26 -14.04
CA GLY A 171 18.69 -9.44 -14.07
C GLY A 171 19.07 -10.90 -14.35
N PRO A 172 20.23 -11.17 -14.96
CA PRO A 172 20.74 -12.53 -15.10
C PRO A 172 21.16 -13.09 -13.72
N PRO A 173 21.04 -14.41 -13.50
CA PRO A 173 21.64 -15.05 -12.34
C PRO A 173 23.14 -14.78 -12.27
N THR A 174 23.62 -14.35 -11.11
CA THR A 174 25.01 -13.97 -10.87
C THR A 174 25.57 -14.76 -9.70
N TRP A 175 26.80 -15.27 -9.85
CA TRP A 175 27.51 -15.96 -8.77
C TRP A 175 28.20 -14.95 -7.86
N LEU A 176 27.91 -15.00 -6.57
CA LEU A 176 28.58 -14.22 -5.54
C LEU A 176 29.57 -15.11 -4.80
N GLN A 177 30.86 -14.86 -5.02
CA GLN A 177 31.94 -15.54 -4.29
C GLN A 177 32.15 -14.88 -2.93
N HIS A 178 32.13 -15.66 -1.84
CA HIS A 178 32.41 -15.13 -0.51
C HIS A 178 33.93 -14.98 -0.30
N HIS A 179 34.36 -13.78 0.12
CA HIS A 179 35.76 -13.52 0.47
C HIS A 179 36.10 -14.20 1.80
N GLY A 180 37.10 -15.08 1.79
CA GLY A 180 37.60 -15.78 2.99
C GLY A 180 37.27 -17.28 3.05
N LEU A 181 36.26 -17.74 2.31
CA LEU A 181 35.93 -19.16 2.13
C LEU A 181 36.23 -19.53 0.66
N LYS A 182 37.46 -19.98 0.40
CA LYS A 182 38.00 -20.25 -0.96
C LYS A 182 37.13 -21.17 -1.83
N HIS A 183 36.16 -21.87 -1.26
CA HIS A 183 35.37 -22.89 -1.95
C HIS A 183 33.87 -22.69 -1.84
N GLU A 184 33.39 -21.55 -1.36
CA GLU A 184 31.96 -21.33 -1.15
C GLU A 184 31.46 -20.01 -1.75
N GLY A 185 30.24 -20.03 -2.23
CA GLY A 185 29.51 -18.86 -2.68
C GLY A 185 28.06 -19.20 -2.92
N ARG A 186 27.31 -18.24 -3.45
CA ARG A 186 25.88 -18.38 -3.68
C ARG A 186 25.45 -17.71 -4.95
N TRP A 187 24.42 -18.25 -5.58
CA TRP A 187 23.76 -17.57 -6.69
C TRP A 187 22.80 -16.53 -6.17
N TRP A 188 22.63 -15.45 -6.92
CA TRP A 188 21.56 -14.50 -6.71
C TRP A 188 21.01 -14.00 -8.03
N GLN A 189 19.80 -13.48 -8.00
CA GLN A 189 19.15 -12.84 -9.14
C GLN A 189 18.20 -11.78 -8.63
N GLU A 190 18.05 -10.71 -9.39
CA GLU A 190 17.12 -9.62 -9.10
C GLU A 190 16.06 -9.44 -10.19
N VAL A 191 14.90 -8.97 -9.76
CA VAL A 191 13.83 -8.52 -10.64
C VAL A 191 13.32 -7.18 -10.13
N THR A 192 13.16 -6.22 -11.04
CA THR A 192 12.62 -4.90 -10.77
C THR A 192 11.32 -4.68 -11.53
N PHE A 193 10.26 -4.33 -10.82
CA PHE A 193 8.97 -3.92 -11.36
C PHE A 193 8.78 -2.42 -11.16
N ARG A 194 8.41 -1.69 -12.21
CA ARG A 194 8.10 -0.25 -12.16
C ARG A 194 6.67 -0.03 -12.62
N SER A 195 5.90 0.70 -11.82
CA SER A 195 4.49 0.98 -12.07
C SER A 195 4.06 2.31 -11.43
N ASN A 196 2.79 2.67 -11.58
CA ASN A 196 2.16 3.78 -10.90
C ASN A 196 0.95 3.29 -10.07
N ILE A 197 0.77 3.85 -8.88
CA ILE A 197 -0.40 3.61 -8.03
C ILE A 197 -1.31 4.83 -8.09
N VAL A 198 -2.62 4.60 -8.13
CA VAL A 198 -3.62 5.67 -7.99
C VAL A 198 -4.55 5.35 -6.84
N PHE A 199 -4.53 6.18 -5.80
CA PHE A 199 -5.49 6.06 -4.71
C PHE A 199 -6.84 6.67 -5.09
N ARG A 200 -7.88 5.83 -5.16
CA ARG A 200 -9.26 6.20 -5.53
C ARG A 200 -10.25 6.11 -4.36
N CYS A 201 -9.76 5.79 -3.17
CA CYS A 201 -10.57 5.67 -1.97
C CYS A 201 -10.57 6.98 -1.16
N SER A 202 -11.62 7.19 -0.37
CA SER A 202 -11.66 8.31 0.57
C SER A 202 -10.52 8.17 1.61
N PRO A 203 -9.74 9.23 1.86
CA PRO A 203 -8.70 9.22 2.87
C PRO A 203 -9.30 8.97 4.26
N THR A 204 -8.55 8.29 5.12
CA THR A 204 -8.89 8.13 6.53
C THR A 204 -8.23 9.22 7.33
N PHE A 205 -9.04 10.12 7.89
CA PHE A 205 -8.53 11.17 8.77
C PHE A 205 -8.48 10.69 10.21
N GLY A 206 -7.36 10.91 10.90
CA GLY A 206 -7.35 10.97 12.35
C GLY A 206 -8.03 12.26 12.79
N ILE A 207 -9.27 12.20 13.28
CA ILE A 207 -9.97 13.39 13.75
C ILE A 207 -9.62 13.61 15.22
N PRO A 208 -9.06 14.78 15.60
CA PRO A 208 -8.93 15.17 17.00
C PRO A 208 -10.31 15.16 17.66
N LYS A 209 -10.46 14.43 18.76
CA LYS A 209 -11.76 14.33 19.44
C LYS A 209 -12.21 15.69 19.95
N LEU A 210 -13.39 16.13 19.51
CA LEU A 210 -14.11 17.21 20.17
C LEU A 210 -14.57 16.72 21.55
N ARG A 211 -13.81 17.03 22.60
CA ARG A 211 -14.21 16.74 23.98
C ARG A 211 -15.17 17.84 24.46
N ILE A 212 -16.47 17.61 24.31
CA ILE A 212 -17.49 18.45 24.97
C ILE A 212 -17.60 17.98 26.41
N THR A 213 -16.99 18.74 27.32
CA THR A 213 -17.21 18.54 28.76
C THR A 213 -18.38 19.41 29.19
N ALA A 214 -19.50 18.80 29.56
CA ALA A 214 -20.56 19.50 30.28
C ALA A 214 -20.13 19.61 31.75
N ARG A 215 -20.22 20.83 32.30
CA ARG A 215 -20.20 21.07 33.75
C ARG A 215 -21.62 21.10 34.25
#